data_AF-A0AAV8FKC8-F1
#
_entry.id   AF-A0AAV8FKC8-F1
#
_cell.length_a   1.000
_cell.length_b   1.000
_cell.length_c   1.000
_cell.angle_alpha   90.00
_cell.angle_beta   90.00
_cell.angle_gamma   90.00
#
_symmetry.space_group_name_H-M   'P 1'
#
loop_
_entity.id
_entity.type
_entity.pdbx_description
1 polymer ?
#
loop_
_entity_poly.entity_id
_entity_poly.type
_entity_poly.pdbx_seq_one_letter_code
_entity_poly.pdbx_strand_id
1 'polypeptide(L)'
;MALQLSSLTQLNTTFSSKSLPRGNIQIKCLAKSNKINSFQSNNNRKDPFLNLHPEVSLLRGERSELVDFRPDPVTNNPSESLLEPADPVDYNAAKIKVIGVGGGGSNAVNRMMESAMKGVEFWIVNTDIQAMRMSPVYPENRLQIGLELTRGLGAGGNPDIGMNAAKESRESIEEAVSGADMVFVTAGMGGGTGTGGAPVVAEIARSLGILTVGIVTTPFSFEGRKRAVQAQEGIAALRNSVDTLIVIPNDKLLQAVSPNTPVTEAFNLADDILRQGIRGISDIITVPGLVNVDFADVRTIMQNAGSSLMGIGIATGKSRARDAALNAIQSPLLDIGIERATGIVWNITGGNDLTLYEVNAAAEIIYDLVDPNANLIFGAVIDPSLSGQVSITLIATGFKRQDETDGRASKGGLQIGEGNGMTRRPVSTEGSVVEIPEFLRKKSPSRYPRN
;
A
#
# COMPACT_ATOMS: atom_id res chain seq x y z
N MET A 1 63.46 2.97 23.29
CA MET A 1 63.35 1.72 24.08
C MET A 1 62.13 0.97 23.53
N ALA A 2 62.10 0.43 22.31
CA ALA A 2 63.00 -0.50 21.61
C ALA A 2 63.21 -1.80 22.39
N LEU A 3 62.50 -2.87 21.96
CA LEU A 3 62.74 -4.32 22.04
C LEU A 3 61.50 -4.96 21.34
N GLN A 4 61.49 -5.43 20.07
CA GLN A 4 62.13 -6.63 19.47
C GLN A 4 61.94 -7.89 20.34
N LEU A 5 61.57 -9.09 19.87
CA LEU A 5 61.61 -9.72 18.54
C LEU A 5 60.93 -11.12 18.64
N SER A 6 60.32 -11.61 17.53
CA SER A 6 60.33 -13.01 16.98
C SER A 6 59.98 -14.23 17.87
N SER A 7 59.48 -15.39 17.45
CA SER A 7 59.02 -16.07 16.21
C SER A 7 58.91 -17.55 16.60
N LEU A 8 57.96 -18.36 16.10
CA LEU A 8 58.10 -19.80 15.77
C LEU A 8 56.71 -20.35 15.31
N THR A 9 56.48 -20.46 13.99
CA THR A 9 56.43 -21.70 13.15
C THR A 9 55.27 -22.65 13.47
N GLN A 10 54.23 -22.70 12.63
CA GLN A 10 54.05 -23.58 11.45
C GLN A 10 54.19 -25.09 11.73
N LEU A 11 53.07 -25.81 11.58
CA LEU A 11 53.05 -27.19 11.12
C LEU A 11 52.02 -27.32 9.98
N ASN A 12 52.57 -27.54 8.79
CA ASN A 12 51.92 -28.08 7.60
C ASN A 12 51.46 -29.52 7.86
N THR A 13 50.34 -29.91 7.23
CA THR A 13 50.27 -31.18 6.49
C THR A 13 49.35 -31.04 5.28
N THR A 14 49.87 -31.50 4.15
CA THR A 14 49.32 -31.37 2.80
C THR A 14 49.35 -32.74 2.13
N PHE A 15 48.36 -33.01 1.25
CA PHE A 15 48.26 -34.08 0.24
C PHE A 15 48.08 -35.54 0.73
N SER A 16 47.35 -36.45 0.07
CA SER A 16 47.03 -36.58 -1.36
C SER A 16 45.79 -37.48 -1.59
N SER A 17 45.18 -37.26 -2.76
CA SER A 17 44.15 -38.05 -3.45
C SER A 17 44.46 -39.54 -3.66
N LYS A 18 43.42 -40.39 -3.63
CA LYS A 18 43.24 -41.54 -4.54
C LYS A 18 41.81 -42.13 -4.46
N SER A 19 41.43 -42.78 -5.54
CA SER A 19 40.09 -43.03 -6.11
C SER A 19 39.54 -44.46 -5.92
N LEU A 20 38.19 -44.58 -5.83
CA LEU A 20 37.29 -45.71 -6.20
C LEU A 20 37.48 -47.08 -5.47
N PRO A 21 36.43 -47.95 -5.31
CA PRO A 21 35.45 -48.32 -6.34
C PRO A 21 33.96 -48.49 -5.90
N ARG A 22 33.11 -48.68 -6.93
CA ARG A 22 31.68 -49.05 -6.90
C ARG A 22 31.45 -50.43 -6.27
N GLY A 23 30.35 -50.58 -5.52
CA GLY A 23 29.86 -51.88 -5.04
C GLY A 23 28.37 -51.84 -4.66
N ASN A 24 27.58 -52.66 -5.36
CA ASN A 24 26.18 -52.98 -5.11
C ASN A 24 25.96 -53.54 -3.69
N ILE A 25 24.94 -53.06 -2.97
CA ILE A 25 24.19 -53.88 -2.00
C ILE A 25 22.69 -53.60 -2.12
N GLN A 26 21.97 -54.70 -2.33
CA GLN A 26 20.52 -54.86 -2.42
C GLN A 26 20.07 -55.67 -1.18
N ILE A 27 18.73 -55.76 -0.94
CA ILE A 27 17.99 -56.80 -0.14
C ILE A 27 17.75 -56.43 1.36
N LYS A 28 16.55 -56.46 2.00
CA LYS A 28 15.21 -57.07 1.70
C LYS A 28 14.07 -56.55 2.62
N CYS A 29 12.83 -56.55 2.06
CA CYS A 29 11.51 -57.04 2.55
C CYS A 29 10.88 -56.55 3.88
N LEU A 30 9.54 -56.51 4.11
CA LEU A 30 8.37 -57.21 3.54
C LEU A 30 7.09 -56.38 3.88
N ALA A 31 6.07 -56.21 3.03
CA ALA A 31 4.81 -56.99 2.91
C ALA A 31 3.72 -56.00 2.41
N LYS A 32 2.67 -56.28 1.62
CA LYS A 32 2.09 -57.46 0.97
C LYS A 32 1.25 -56.92 -0.21
N SER A 33 1.27 -57.64 -1.34
CA SER A 33 0.44 -57.39 -2.52
C SER A 33 -0.60 -58.50 -2.63
N ASN A 34 -1.82 -58.17 -3.04
CA ASN A 34 -2.76 -59.11 -3.67
C ASN A 34 -3.35 -58.43 -4.91
N LYS A 35 -3.03 -58.98 -6.09
CA LYS A 35 -3.76 -58.80 -7.35
C LYS A 35 -4.80 -59.90 -7.47
N ILE A 36 -6.01 -59.60 -7.93
CA ILE A 36 -6.84 -60.54 -8.72
C ILE A 36 -7.55 -59.78 -9.86
N ASN A 37 -7.65 -60.47 -10.98
CA ASN A 37 -8.01 -60.09 -12.35
C ASN A 37 -9.45 -59.59 -12.57
N SER A 38 -9.56 -58.84 -13.67
CA SER A 38 -10.75 -58.51 -14.45
C SER A 38 -11.40 -59.73 -15.12
N PHE A 39 -12.72 -59.85 -15.00
CA PHE A 39 -13.61 -60.52 -15.98
C PHE A 39 -14.99 -59.85 -16.00
N GLN A 40 -15.63 -59.93 -17.17
CA GLN A 40 -16.76 -59.16 -17.71
C GLN A 40 -18.13 -59.36 -17.02
N SER A 41 -19.00 -58.33 -17.12
CA SER A 41 -20.30 -58.37 -17.83
C SER A 41 -21.53 -57.81 -17.07
N ASN A 42 -22.39 -57.13 -17.86
CA ASN A 42 -23.84 -56.91 -17.74
C ASN A 42 -24.42 -55.75 -16.90
N ASN A 43 -24.87 -54.73 -17.67
CA ASN A 43 -26.24 -54.22 -17.78
C ASN A 43 -27.07 -53.84 -16.53
N ASN A 44 -27.52 -52.57 -16.59
CA ASN A 44 -28.85 -52.07 -16.21
C ASN A 44 -29.38 -52.36 -14.79
N ARG A 45 -29.37 -51.32 -13.96
CA ARG A 45 -30.53 -50.99 -13.12
C ARG A 45 -30.63 -49.48 -12.90
N LYS A 46 -31.82 -48.97 -13.25
CA LYS A 46 -32.28 -47.59 -13.14
C LYS A 46 -32.73 -47.34 -11.70
N ASP A 47 -32.30 -46.23 -11.10
CA ASP A 47 -33.00 -45.66 -9.93
C ASP A 47 -33.98 -44.58 -10.40
N PRO A 48 -35.29 -44.73 -10.16
CA PRO A 48 -36.31 -43.84 -10.67
C PRO A 48 -36.67 -42.78 -9.61
N PHE A 49 -35.94 -41.68 -9.54
CA PHE A 49 -36.36 -40.54 -8.70
C PHE A 49 -36.03 -39.14 -9.25
N LEU A 50 -35.47 -39.02 -10.46
CA LEU A 50 -35.00 -37.73 -10.99
C LEU A 50 -35.71 -37.24 -12.27
N ASN A 51 -36.92 -37.70 -12.57
CA ASN A 51 -37.70 -37.20 -13.71
C ASN A 51 -38.97 -36.50 -13.26
N LEU A 52 -38.88 -35.20 -12.93
CA LEU A 52 -40.01 -34.27 -12.89
C LEU A 52 -39.49 -32.83 -13.02
N HIS A 53 -39.16 -32.40 -14.25
CA HIS A 53 -39.57 -31.12 -14.85
C HIS A 53 -38.87 -30.88 -16.21
N PRO A 54 -39.58 -30.52 -17.29
CA PRO A 54 -39.00 -30.26 -18.59
C PRO A 54 -38.60 -28.79 -18.71
N GLU A 55 -37.45 -28.39 -18.15
CA GLU A 55 -36.84 -27.09 -18.49
C GLU A 55 -35.32 -26.99 -18.29
N VAL A 56 -34.64 -28.09 -17.92
CA VAL A 56 -33.19 -28.12 -17.73
C VAL A 56 -32.51 -28.91 -18.86
N SER A 57 -32.55 -28.38 -20.09
CA SER A 57 -31.73 -28.91 -21.20
C SER A 57 -31.15 -27.83 -22.11
N LEU A 58 -31.21 -26.55 -21.71
CA LEU A 58 -30.64 -25.42 -22.48
C LEU A 58 -29.30 -24.88 -21.94
N LEU A 59 -28.66 -25.56 -20.97
CA LEU A 59 -27.39 -25.09 -20.36
C LEU A 59 -26.21 -26.08 -20.46
N ARG A 60 -26.19 -26.94 -21.47
CA ARG A 60 -24.96 -27.67 -21.85
C ARG A 60 -24.74 -27.61 -23.35
N GLY A 61 -24.09 -26.53 -23.78
CA GLY A 61 -23.50 -26.43 -25.11
C GLY A 61 -22.20 -27.23 -25.16
N GLU A 62 -22.27 -28.51 -25.53
CA GLU A 62 -21.14 -29.26 -26.07
C GLU A 62 -21.21 -29.23 -27.59
N ARG A 63 -20.10 -28.82 -28.23
CA ARG A 63 -19.94 -28.67 -29.69
C ARG A 63 -19.79 -30.05 -30.36
N SER A 64 -20.58 -30.28 -31.40
CA SER A 64 -20.35 -31.19 -32.55
C SER A 64 -20.56 -30.32 -33.82
N GLU A 65 -19.92 -30.43 -34.97
CA GLU A 65 -19.26 -31.56 -35.62
C GLU A 65 -18.47 -31.05 -36.86
N LEU A 66 -17.50 -31.89 -37.27
CA LEU A 66 -16.74 -32.01 -38.52
C LEU A 66 -17.30 -31.42 -39.83
N VAL A 67 -16.40 -30.81 -40.64
CA VAL A 67 -16.48 -30.85 -42.12
C VAL A 67 -15.07 -31.09 -42.69
N ASP A 68 -15.02 -32.07 -43.59
CA ASP A 68 -13.89 -32.76 -44.20
C ASP A 68 -13.37 -32.02 -45.46
N PHE A 69 -12.05 -31.84 -45.62
CA PHE A 69 -11.43 -31.49 -46.91
C PHE A 69 -10.06 -32.19 -47.08
N ARG A 70 -9.90 -32.89 -48.21
CA ARG A 70 -8.73 -33.71 -48.59
C ARG A 70 -7.49 -32.86 -48.92
N PRO A 71 -6.25 -33.41 -48.79
CA PRO A 71 -5.03 -32.70 -49.12
C PRO A 71 -4.48 -33.10 -50.51
N ASP A 72 -3.85 -32.14 -51.20
CA ASP A 72 -2.79 -32.40 -52.18
C ASP A 72 -1.52 -31.62 -51.76
N PRO A 73 -0.31 -32.16 -52.00
CA PRO A 73 0.93 -31.65 -51.42
C PRO A 73 1.65 -30.66 -52.34
N VAL A 74 2.50 -29.77 -51.80
CA VAL A 74 3.82 -29.37 -52.35
C VAL A 74 4.50 -28.26 -51.50
N THR A 75 5.63 -28.65 -50.91
CA THR A 75 6.91 -27.93 -50.65
C THR A 75 7.08 -26.79 -49.62
N ASN A 76 8.00 -27.11 -48.67
CA ASN A 76 9.15 -26.32 -48.18
C ASN A 76 8.99 -25.28 -47.05
N ASN A 77 9.32 -25.77 -45.83
CA ASN A 77 9.89 -25.14 -44.62
C ASN A 77 10.83 -23.91 -44.83
N PRO A 78 11.16 -23.09 -43.79
CA PRO A 78 11.24 -23.47 -42.36
C PRO A 78 10.82 -22.43 -41.28
N SER A 79 10.74 -22.95 -40.04
CA SER A 79 10.86 -22.28 -38.73
C SER A 79 9.73 -21.35 -38.29
N GLU A 80 8.62 -21.94 -37.84
CA GLU A 80 7.72 -21.30 -36.90
C GLU A 80 8.05 -21.87 -35.50
N SER A 81 8.75 -21.06 -34.72
CA SER A 81 9.04 -21.31 -33.31
C SER A 81 7.74 -21.49 -32.55
N LEU A 82 7.69 -22.51 -31.69
CA LEU A 82 6.58 -22.82 -30.81
C LEU A 82 6.24 -21.59 -29.96
N LEU A 83 5.23 -20.83 -30.38
CA LEU A 83 4.58 -19.84 -29.55
C LEU A 83 3.91 -20.60 -28.41
N GLU A 84 4.46 -20.45 -27.21
CA GLU A 84 3.77 -20.82 -25.98
C GLU A 84 2.39 -20.13 -25.99
N PRO A 85 1.31 -20.82 -25.62
CA PRO A 85 0.00 -20.19 -25.59
C PRO A 85 0.07 -19.05 -24.58
N ALA A 86 -0.07 -17.82 -25.07
CA ALA A 86 -0.18 -16.63 -24.24
C ALA A 86 -1.29 -16.87 -23.20
N ASP A 87 -0.99 -16.58 -21.93
CA ASP A 87 -1.96 -16.63 -20.85
C ASP A 87 -3.25 -15.91 -21.28
N PRO A 88 -4.44 -16.45 -20.94
CA PRO A 88 -5.69 -15.79 -21.29
C PRO A 88 -5.70 -14.39 -20.69
N VAL A 89 -5.56 -13.39 -21.54
CA VAL A 89 -5.62 -11.98 -21.16
C VAL A 89 -7.04 -11.73 -20.66
N ASP A 90 -7.20 -11.60 -19.34
CA ASP A 90 -8.46 -11.23 -18.73
C ASP A 90 -8.73 -9.75 -19.00
N TYR A 91 -9.46 -9.47 -20.09
CA TYR A 91 -9.78 -8.12 -20.54
C TYR A 91 -10.67 -7.32 -19.57
N ASN A 92 -11.12 -7.91 -18.45
CA ASN A 92 -12.03 -7.29 -17.49
C ASN A 92 -11.41 -6.97 -16.11
N ALA A 93 -10.16 -7.33 -15.85
CA ALA A 93 -9.52 -7.06 -14.56
C ALA A 93 -8.80 -5.69 -14.56
N ALA A 94 -9.14 -4.83 -13.60
CA ALA A 94 -8.45 -3.56 -13.41
C ALA A 94 -6.98 -3.80 -13.06
N LYS A 95 -6.07 -3.13 -13.78
CA LYS A 95 -4.62 -3.26 -13.59
C LYS A 95 -4.17 -2.34 -12.46
N ILE A 96 -3.78 -2.94 -11.34
CA ILE A 96 -3.30 -2.23 -10.15
C ILE A 96 -1.78 -2.33 -10.06
N LYS A 97 -1.10 -1.19 -9.92
CA LYS A 97 0.34 -1.12 -9.62
C LYS A 97 0.61 -0.47 -8.28
N VAL A 98 1.60 -0.96 -7.54
CA VAL A 98 2.11 -0.35 -6.30
C VAL A 98 3.55 0.08 -6.53
N ILE A 99 3.81 1.38 -6.36
CA ILE A 99 5.11 2.01 -6.58
C ILE A 99 5.69 2.46 -5.24
N GLY A 100 6.71 1.75 -4.76
CA GLY A 100 7.44 2.07 -3.54
C GLY A 100 8.58 3.04 -3.80
N VAL A 101 8.46 4.28 -3.32
CA VAL A 101 9.45 5.34 -3.60
C VAL A 101 10.41 5.55 -2.41
N GLY A 102 11.71 5.47 -2.68
CA GLY A 102 12.77 5.57 -1.68
C GLY A 102 12.83 4.37 -0.74
N GLY A 103 13.67 4.46 0.31
CA GLY A 103 13.93 3.33 1.22
C GLY A 103 12.69 2.82 1.96
N GLY A 104 11.90 3.70 2.57
CA GLY A 104 10.68 3.31 3.29
C GLY A 104 9.62 2.70 2.37
N GLY A 105 9.38 3.30 1.19
CA GLY A 105 8.45 2.74 0.21
C GLY A 105 8.93 1.40 -0.35
N SER A 106 10.24 1.26 -0.61
CA SER A 106 10.84 0.00 -1.06
C SER A 106 10.65 -1.11 -0.01
N ASN A 107 10.87 -0.81 1.28
CA ASN A 107 10.68 -1.77 2.36
C ASN A 107 9.23 -2.24 2.47
N ALA A 108 8.28 -1.30 2.40
CA ALA A 108 6.85 -1.63 2.40
C ALA A 108 6.49 -2.55 1.22
N VAL A 109 6.97 -2.26 0.01
CA VAL A 109 6.74 -3.10 -1.19
C VAL A 109 7.36 -4.48 -1.04
N ASN A 110 8.60 -4.58 -0.54
CA ASN A 110 9.25 -5.87 -0.32
C ASN A 110 8.39 -6.79 0.56
N ARG A 111 7.77 -6.21 1.59
CA ARG A 111 6.89 -6.94 2.52
C ARG A 111 5.54 -7.30 1.91
N MET A 112 4.99 -6.43 1.07
CA MET A 112 3.77 -6.74 0.33
C MET A 112 4.00 -7.95 -0.58
N MET A 113 5.16 -8.03 -1.25
CA MET A 113 5.53 -9.20 -2.05
C MET A 113 5.66 -10.48 -1.23
N GLU A 114 6.30 -10.42 -0.05
CA GLU A 114 6.40 -11.56 0.87
C GLU A 114 5.01 -12.07 1.30
N SER A 115 4.02 -11.18 1.40
CA SER A 115 2.63 -11.53 1.75
C SER A 115 1.77 -12.06 0.58
N ALA A 116 2.34 -12.18 -0.62
CA ALA A 116 1.69 -12.74 -1.81
C ALA A 116 0.33 -12.11 -2.18
N MET A 117 0.26 -10.78 -2.15
CA MET A 117 -0.91 -10.04 -2.63
C MET A 117 -1.20 -10.34 -4.12
N LYS A 118 -2.45 -10.71 -4.43
CA LYS A 118 -2.86 -11.14 -5.77
C LYS A 118 -3.36 -9.95 -6.61
N GLY A 119 -3.11 -10.01 -7.92
CA GLY A 119 -3.63 -9.04 -8.88
C GLY A 119 -2.99 -7.65 -8.78
N VAL A 120 -1.81 -7.55 -8.16
CA VAL A 120 -1.08 -6.29 -7.98
C VAL A 120 0.35 -6.44 -8.49
N GLU A 121 0.78 -5.49 -9.31
CA GLU A 121 2.14 -5.41 -9.82
C GLU A 121 2.98 -4.48 -8.94
N PHE A 122 4.13 -4.96 -8.47
CA PHE A 122 4.99 -4.23 -7.53
C PHE A 122 6.20 -3.62 -8.22
N TRP A 123 6.47 -2.34 -7.94
CA TRP A 123 7.62 -1.59 -8.39
C TRP A 123 8.33 -0.91 -7.23
N ILE A 124 9.64 -0.77 -7.37
CA ILE A 124 10.43 0.09 -6.48
C ILE A 124 11.16 1.15 -7.28
N VAL A 125 11.13 2.38 -6.77
CA VAL A 125 11.76 3.55 -7.38
C VAL A 125 12.75 4.14 -6.38
N ASN A 126 14.04 4.11 -6.70
CA ASN A 126 15.04 4.59 -5.75
C ASN A 126 16.27 5.21 -6.42
N THR A 127 16.93 6.11 -5.70
CA THR A 127 18.23 6.70 -6.08
C THR A 127 19.40 5.86 -5.57
N ASP A 128 19.15 4.95 -4.61
CA ASP A 128 20.17 4.09 -4.01
C ASP A 128 20.15 2.70 -4.65
N ILE A 129 21.18 2.40 -5.44
CA ILE A 129 21.30 1.13 -6.15
C ILE A 129 21.58 -0.05 -5.21
N GLN A 130 22.23 0.19 -4.06
CA GLN A 130 22.56 -0.87 -3.11
C GLN A 130 21.29 -1.40 -2.47
N ALA A 131 20.41 -0.49 -2.03
CA ALA A 131 19.10 -0.84 -1.49
C ALA A 131 18.26 -1.62 -2.52
N MET A 132 18.26 -1.19 -3.79
CA MET A 132 17.48 -1.85 -4.85
C MET A 132 17.96 -3.26 -5.17
N ARG A 133 19.27 -3.53 -5.13
CA ARG A 133 19.82 -4.88 -5.42
C ARG A 133 19.34 -5.93 -4.42
N MET A 134 19.15 -5.53 -3.16
CA MET A 134 18.71 -6.41 -2.07
C MET A 134 17.20 -6.69 -2.08
N SER A 135 16.41 -5.96 -2.86
CA SER A 135 14.95 -6.15 -2.93
C SER A 135 14.59 -7.48 -3.61
N PRO A 136 13.52 -8.17 -3.15
CA PRO A 136 12.94 -9.34 -3.83
C PRO A 136 12.12 -9.00 -5.09
N VAL A 137 11.85 -7.71 -5.36
CA VAL A 137 11.08 -7.26 -6.54
C VAL A 137 11.76 -7.72 -7.83
N TYR A 138 11.01 -8.07 -8.88
CA TYR A 138 11.61 -8.49 -10.14
C TYR A 138 12.54 -7.41 -10.71
N PRO A 139 13.75 -7.74 -11.21
CA PRO A 139 14.72 -6.75 -11.70
C PRO A 139 14.17 -5.71 -12.67
N GLU A 140 13.28 -6.12 -13.56
CA GLU A 140 12.57 -5.29 -14.54
C GLU A 140 11.67 -4.22 -13.89
N ASN A 141 11.17 -4.47 -12.68
CA ASN A 141 10.31 -3.55 -11.92
C ASN A 141 11.10 -2.72 -10.91
N ARG A 142 12.44 -2.71 -10.99
CA ARG A 142 13.32 -1.90 -10.14
C ARG A 142 13.80 -0.69 -10.92
N LEU A 143 13.14 0.44 -10.74
CA LEU A 143 13.47 1.67 -11.44
C LEU A 143 14.48 2.50 -10.65
N GLN A 144 15.69 2.64 -11.19
CA GLN A 144 16.70 3.52 -10.63
C GLN A 144 16.50 4.93 -11.20
N ILE A 145 16.45 5.93 -10.32
CA ILE A 145 16.28 7.34 -10.72
C ILE A 145 17.47 8.21 -10.33
N GLY A 146 17.69 9.29 -11.07
CA GLY A 146 18.75 10.26 -10.80
C GLY A 146 20.15 9.67 -10.91
N LEU A 147 20.42 8.94 -12.00
CA LEU A 147 21.71 8.27 -12.22
C LEU A 147 22.84 9.30 -12.32
N GLU A 148 22.59 10.41 -13.01
CA GLU A 148 23.57 11.48 -13.19
C GLU A 148 23.77 12.27 -11.89
N LEU A 149 22.66 12.60 -11.21
CA LEU A 149 22.69 13.41 -9.99
C LEU A 149 23.30 12.70 -8.79
N THR A 150 22.96 11.43 -8.59
CA THR A 150 23.31 10.70 -7.34
C THR A 150 24.42 9.68 -7.54
N ARG A 151 24.70 9.29 -8.80
CA ARG A 151 25.63 8.19 -9.12
C ARG A 151 25.28 6.88 -8.40
N GLY A 152 23.99 6.69 -8.09
CA GLY A 152 23.46 5.50 -7.39
C GLY A 152 23.70 5.47 -5.89
N LEU A 153 24.16 6.57 -5.27
CA LEU A 153 24.50 6.64 -3.84
C LEU A 153 23.35 7.15 -2.95
N GLY A 154 22.20 7.46 -3.53
CA GLY A 154 21.06 8.01 -2.81
C GLY A 154 21.02 9.54 -2.72
N ALA A 155 19.86 10.08 -2.32
CA ALA A 155 19.61 11.52 -2.21
C ALA A 155 20.14 12.19 -0.92
N GLY A 156 20.81 11.45 -0.03
CA GLY A 156 21.43 12.01 1.18
C GLY A 156 20.48 12.71 2.16
N GLY A 157 19.19 12.35 2.17
CA GLY A 157 18.19 13.02 3.00
C GLY A 157 17.77 14.42 2.51
N ASN A 158 18.11 14.78 1.27
CA ASN A 158 17.68 16.02 0.63
C ASN A 158 16.50 15.78 -0.33
N PRO A 159 15.29 16.29 -0.03
CA PRO A 159 14.13 16.18 -0.91
C PRO A 159 14.34 16.76 -2.30
N ASP A 160 15.08 17.87 -2.45
CA ASP A 160 15.30 18.51 -3.75
C ASP A 160 16.06 17.60 -4.71
N ILE A 161 17.04 16.85 -4.18
CA ILE A 161 17.78 15.85 -4.96
C ILE A 161 16.84 14.72 -5.38
N GLY A 162 15.98 14.24 -4.47
CA GLY A 162 14.98 13.20 -4.79
C GLY A 162 13.98 13.65 -5.86
N MET A 163 13.52 14.89 -5.79
CA MET A 163 12.62 15.49 -6.78
C MET A 163 13.30 15.61 -8.15
N ASN A 164 14.51 16.17 -8.19
CA ASN A 164 15.25 16.34 -9.44
C ASN A 164 15.64 15.00 -10.06
N ALA A 165 15.98 14.00 -9.25
CA ALA A 165 16.21 12.63 -9.70
C ALA A 165 14.97 12.02 -10.37
N ALA A 166 13.79 12.21 -9.78
CA ALA A 166 12.54 11.74 -10.38
C ALA A 166 12.20 12.49 -11.68
N LYS A 167 12.47 13.80 -11.74
CA LYS A 167 12.27 14.61 -12.96
C LYS A 167 13.23 14.21 -14.09
N GLU A 168 14.50 13.94 -13.76
CA GLU A 168 15.50 13.42 -14.70
C GLU A 168 15.01 12.11 -15.35
N SER A 169 14.41 11.23 -14.56
CA SER A 169 13.95 9.91 -14.99
C SER A 169 12.47 9.85 -15.35
N ARG A 170 11.88 10.97 -15.79
CA ARG A 170 10.43 11.08 -16.06
C ARG A 170 9.93 10.04 -17.07
N GLU A 171 10.61 9.85 -18.18
CA GLU A 171 10.21 8.91 -19.24
C GLU A 171 10.14 7.47 -18.72
N SER A 172 11.14 7.06 -17.92
CA SER A 172 11.16 5.72 -17.32
C SER A 172 10.07 5.54 -16.26
N ILE A 173 9.70 6.60 -15.55
CA ILE A 173 8.56 6.55 -14.60
C ILE A 173 7.24 6.45 -15.38
N GLU A 174 7.08 7.18 -16.49
CA GLU A 174 5.92 7.10 -17.37
C GLU A 174 5.73 5.67 -17.90
N GLU A 175 6.80 5.03 -18.35
CA GLU A 175 6.78 3.63 -18.79
C GLU A 175 6.37 2.67 -17.65
N ALA A 176 6.94 2.85 -16.45
CA ALA A 176 6.66 2.00 -15.29
C ALA A 176 5.18 2.05 -14.87
N VAL A 177 4.55 3.23 -14.89
CA VAL A 177 3.14 3.40 -14.49
C VAL A 177 2.17 3.14 -15.64
N SER A 178 2.64 3.07 -16.87
CA SER A 178 1.80 2.90 -18.06
C SER A 178 0.96 1.62 -18.01
N GLY A 179 -0.24 1.71 -18.59
CA GLY A 179 -1.19 0.60 -18.67
C GLY A 179 -1.88 0.24 -17.36
N ALA A 180 -1.64 0.98 -16.26
CA ALA A 180 -2.37 0.81 -15.02
C ALA A 180 -3.69 1.58 -15.03
N ASP A 181 -4.74 0.99 -14.46
CA ASP A 181 -6.00 1.70 -14.16
C ASP A 181 -5.92 2.45 -12.83
N MET A 182 -5.12 1.90 -11.91
CA MET A 182 -4.90 2.43 -10.56
C MET A 182 -3.44 2.27 -10.13
N VAL A 183 -2.89 3.33 -9.53
CA VAL A 183 -1.53 3.34 -8.98
C VAL A 183 -1.56 3.74 -7.51
N PHE A 184 -0.98 2.91 -6.66
CA PHE A 184 -0.63 3.25 -5.29
C PHE A 184 0.80 3.77 -5.22
N VAL A 185 1.00 5.00 -4.76
CA VAL A 185 2.32 5.55 -4.49
C VAL A 185 2.57 5.46 -2.99
N THR A 186 3.55 4.66 -2.58
CA THR A 186 3.91 4.48 -1.16
C THR A 186 5.31 4.99 -0.86
N ALA A 187 5.45 5.72 0.24
CA ALA A 187 6.73 6.30 0.67
C ALA A 187 6.76 6.58 2.17
N GLY A 188 7.96 6.47 2.75
CA GLY A 188 8.26 7.03 4.07
C GLY A 188 8.72 8.48 3.93
N MET A 189 7.95 9.42 4.48
CA MET A 189 8.21 10.85 4.36
C MET A 189 9.28 11.30 5.37
N GLY A 190 10.00 12.38 5.03
CA GLY A 190 11.09 12.92 5.85
C GLY A 190 12.49 12.46 5.43
N GLY A 191 12.58 11.57 4.43
CA GLY A 191 13.83 11.26 3.73
C GLY A 191 14.09 12.20 2.53
N GLY A 192 15.06 11.87 1.68
CA GLY A 192 15.31 12.60 0.43
C GLY A 192 14.47 12.06 -0.74
N THR A 193 14.71 10.79 -1.11
CA THR A 193 14.11 10.16 -2.28
C THR A 193 12.59 10.03 -2.20
N GLY A 194 12.06 9.50 -1.09
CA GLY A 194 10.61 9.34 -0.91
C GLY A 194 9.89 10.69 -0.91
N THR A 195 10.35 11.61 -0.07
CA THR A 195 9.74 12.94 0.10
C THR A 195 9.71 13.76 -1.19
N GLY A 196 10.81 13.77 -1.95
CA GLY A 196 10.91 14.56 -3.19
C GLY A 196 10.41 13.83 -4.43
N GLY A 197 10.60 12.52 -4.50
CA GLY A 197 10.28 11.71 -5.68
C GLY A 197 8.80 11.28 -5.74
N ALA A 198 8.17 10.97 -4.60
CA ALA A 198 6.79 10.48 -4.59
C ALA A 198 5.78 11.48 -5.21
N PRO A 199 5.85 12.80 -4.97
CA PRO A 199 4.98 13.76 -5.64
C PRO A 199 5.14 13.76 -7.17
N VAL A 200 6.36 13.57 -7.68
CA VAL A 200 6.65 13.54 -9.12
C VAL A 200 6.10 12.27 -9.76
N VAL A 201 6.31 11.12 -9.12
CA VAL A 201 5.74 9.82 -9.57
C VAL A 201 4.21 9.89 -9.62
N ALA A 202 3.59 10.43 -8.57
CA ALA A 202 2.14 10.61 -8.50
C ALA A 202 1.61 11.57 -9.58
N GLU A 203 2.29 12.70 -9.79
CA GLU A 203 1.92 13.68 -10.80
C GLU A 203 1.93 13.07 -12.21
N ILE A 204 2.96 12.27 -12.51
CA ILE A 204 3.08 11.56 -13.78
C ILE A 204 1.90 10.59 -13.96
N ALA A 205 1.65 9.71 -13.00
CA ALA A 205 0.54 8.76 -13.07
C ALA A 205 -0.82 9.47 -13.26
N ARG A 206 -1.07 10.52 -12.47
CA ARG A 206 -2.31 11.30 -12.56
C ARG A 206 -2.46 12.02 -13.90
N SER A 207 -1.37 12.52 -14.48
CA SER A 207 -1.38 13.17 -15.80
C SER A 207 -1.76 12.22 -16.94
N LEU A 208 -1.53 10.91 -16.75
CA LEU A 208 -1.93 9.84 -17.66
C LEU A 208 -3.39 9.38 -17.45
N GLY A 209 -4.14 10.00 -16.52
CA GLY A 209 -5.53 9.65 -16.23
C GLY A 209 -5.72 8.45 -15.30
N ILE A 210 -4.64 7.95 -14.71
CA ILE A 210 -4.62 6.81 -13.80
C ILE A 210 -5.12 7.25 -12.42
N LEU A 211 -6.01 6.46 -11.80
CA LEU A 211 -6.47 6.73 -10.43
C LEU A 211 -5.29 6.61 -9.47
N THR A 212 -4.84 7.73 -8.91
CA THR A 212 -3.57 7.79 -8.17
C THR A 212 -3.83 7.99 -6.68
N VAL A 213 -3.45 7.00 -5.88
CA VAL A 213 -3.63 7.00 -4.42
C VAL A 213 -2.26 7.05 -3.73
N GLY A 214 -2.01 8.11 -2.98
CA GLY A 214 -0.82 8.22 -2.13
C GLY A 214 -1.08 7.62 -0.76
N ILE A 215 -0.26 6.67 -0.32
CA ILE A 215 -0.30 6.12 1.05
C ILE A 215 1.08 6.26 1.67
N VAL A 216 1.24 7.19 2.59
CA VAL A 216 2.56 7.59 3.09
C VAL A 216 2.63 7.63 4.61
N THR A 217 3.80 7.40 5.17
CA THR A 217 4.04 7.51 6.62
C THR A 217 4.76 8.81 6.97
N THR A 218 4.41 9.42 8.11
CA THR A 218 5.23 10.48 8.72
C THR A 218 6.32 9.85 9.58
N PRO A 219 7.50 10.47 9.75
CA PRO A 219 8.55 9.92 10.60
C PRO A 219 8.11 9.86 12.06
N PHE A 220 8.75 8.99 12.85
CA PHE A 220 8.60 9.00 14.30
C PHE A 220 9.20 10.28 14.90
N SER A 221 8.65 10.75 16.01
CA SER A 221 9.17 11.91 16.75
C SER A 221 10.66 11.80 17.10
N PHE A 222 11.16 10.58 17.35
CA PHE A 222 12.58 10.35 17.68
C PHE A 222 13.53 10.50 16.49
N GLU A 223 13.04 10.46 15.25
CA GLU A 223 13.89 10.64 14.05
C GLU A 223 14.30 12.11 13.85
N GLY A 224 13.67 13.03 14.58
CA GLY A 224 14.08 14.42 14.71
C GLY A 224 13.26 15.40 13.88
N ARG A 225 13.27 16.66 14.33
CA ARG A 225 12.44 17.74 13.76
C ARG A 225 12.71 18.02 12.28
N LYS A 226 13.95 17.84 11.82
CA LYS A 226 14.30 18.06 10.41
C LYS A 226 13.49 17.15 9.49
N ARG A 227 13.37 15.85 9.82
CA ARG A 227 12.57 14.90 9.04
C ARG A 227 11.09 15.25 9.09
N ALA A 228 10.58 15.67 10.25
CA ALA A 228 9.18 16.06 10.40
C ALA A 228 8.81 17.26 9.49
N VAL A 229 9.66 18.29 9.43
CA VAL A 229 9.44 19.45 8.53
C VAL A 229 9.47 19.03 7.06
N GLN A 230 10.50 18.26 6.67
CA GLN A 230 10.60 17.73 5.30
C GLN A 230 9.38 16.87 4.93
N ALA A 231 8.89 16.06 5.87
CA ALA A 231 7.70 15.24 5.66
C ALA A 231 6.45 16.09 5.42
N GLN A 232 6.24 17.14 6.20
CA GLN A 232 5.11 18.06 6.03
C GLN A 232 5.12 18.75 4.67
N GLU A 233 6.28 19.25 4.24
CA GLU A 233 6.46 19.87 2.93
C GLU A 233 6.19 18.87 1.79
N GLY A 234 6.75 17.66 1.87
CA GLY A 234 6.52 16.62 0.89
C GLY A 234 5.06 16.14 0.83
N ILE A 235 4.38 16.03 1.97
CA ILE A 235 2.95 15.67 2.05
C ILE A 235 2.09 16.77 1.41
N ALA A 236 2.44 18.03 1.62
CA ALA A 236 1.74 19.15 0.99
C ALA A 236 1.89 19.13 -0.54
N ALA A 237 3.10 18.83 -1.05
CA ALA A 237 3.33 18.63 -2.47
C ALA A 237 2.56 17.42 -3.02
N LEU A 238 2.67 16.26 -2.36
CA LEU A 238 2.02 15.02 -2.78
C LEU A 238 0.49 15.17 -2.84
N ARG A 239 -0.12 15.89 -1.91
CA ARG A 239 -1.57 16.16 -1.90
C ARG A 239 -2.07 16.79 -3.20
N ASN A 240 -1.26 17.61 -3.86
CA ASN A 240 -1.64 18.23 -5.13
C ASN A 240 -1.45 17.28 -6.33
N SER A 241 -0.70 16.20 -6.15
CA SER A 241 -0.32 15.26 -7.20
C SER A 241 -1.13 13.96 -7.20
N VAL A 242 -1.98 13.72 -6.19
CA VAL A 242 -2.79 12.50 -6.06
C VAL A 242 -4.29 12.81 -6.08
N ASP A 243 -5.10 11.78 -6.34
CA ASP A 243 -6.55 11.86 -6.22
C ASP A 243 -6.99 11.67 -4.76
N THR A 244 -6.37 10.72 -4.07
CA THR A 244 -6.56 10.44 -2.64
C THR A 244 -5.21 10.33 -1.94
N LEU A 245 -5.09 10.94 -0.76
CA LEU A 245 -3.91 10.88 0.11
C LEU A 245 -4.27 10.34 1.49
N ILE A 246 -3.70 9.19 1.84
CA ILE A 246 -3.76 8.59 3.18
C ILE A 246 -2.41 8.83 3.86
N VAL A 247 -2.44 9.53 5.00
CA VAL A 247 -1.24 9.81 5.80
C VAL A 247 -1.31 9.00 7.07
N ILE A 248 -0.31 8.14 7.28
CA ILE A 248 -0.18 7.29 8.47
C ILE A 248 0.83 7.94 9.42
N PRO A 249 0.38 8.48 10.56
CA PRO A 249 1.29 9.04 11.55
C PRO A 249 1.99 7.93 12.34
N ASN A 250 3.31 7.73 12.14
CA ASN A 250 4.06 6.69 12.84
C ASN A 250 3.99 6.83 14.37
N ASP A 251 3.87 8.05 14.90
CA ASP A 251 3.71 8.26 16.35
C ASP A 251 2.40 7.68 16.91
N LYS A 252 1.34 7.52 16.11
CA LYS A 252 0.12 6.84 16.55
C LYS A 252 0.32 5.33 16.69
N LEU A 253 1.25 4.76 15.92
CA LEU A 253 1.63 3.36 16.04
C LEU A 253 2.28 3.06 17.40
N LEU A 254 2.97 4.04 17.99
CA LEU A 254 3.56 3.92 19.32
C LEU A 254 2.52 3.73 20.43
N GLN A 255 1.27 4.16 20.21
CA GLN A 255 0.18 3.98 21.18
C GLN A 255 -0.33 2.54 21.22
N ALA A 256 -0.10 1.78 20.14
CA ALA A 256 -0.55 0.40 20.00
C ALA A 256 0.50 -0.64 20.42
N VAL A 257 1.74 -0.21 20.73
CA VAL A 257 2.86 -1.10 21.06
C VAL A 257 3.31 -0.96 22.51
N SER A 258 3.93 -2.02 23.03
CA SER A 258 4.49 -2.02 24.38
C SER A 258 5.73 -1.11 24.46
N PRO A 259 6.00 -0.46 25.59
CA PRO A 259 7.24 0.31 25.79
C PRO A 259 8.53 -0.50 25.58
N ASN A 260 8.46 -1.84 25.60
CA ASN A 260 9.59 -2.74 25.39
C ASN A 260 9.78 -3.17 23.93
N THR A 261 8.93 -2.71 23.01
CA THR A 261 8.98 -3.09 21.59
C THR A 261 10.28 -2.57 20.94
N PRO A 262 11.11 -3.42 20.32
CA PRO A 262 12.31 -3.00 19.60
C PRO A 262 12.00 -2.03 18.45
N VAL A 263 12.95 -1.13 18.16
CA VAL A 263 12.81 -0.14 17.07
C VAL A 263 12.57 -0.81 15.70
N THR A 264 13.21 -1.96 15.44
CA THR A 264 12.99 -2.73 14.22
C THR A 264 11.54 -3.18 14.08
N GLU A 265 10.91 -3.58 15.19
CA GLU A 265 9.51 -3.98 15.22
C GLU A 265 8.56 -2.77 15.02
N ALA A 266 8.95 -1.58 15.48
CA ALA A 266 8.18 -0.36 15.24
C ALA A 266 8.14 0.04 13.75
N PHE A 267 9.27 -0.01 13.04
CA PHE A 267 9.28 0.19 11.59
C PHE A 267 8.50 -0.91 10.87
N ASN A 268 8.60 -2.14 11.36
CA ASN A 268 7.86 -3.25 10.80
C ASN A 268 6.34 -3.05 10.88
N LEU A 269 5.87 -2.46 11.98
CA LEU A 269 4.47 -2.10 12.16
C LEU A 269 4.02 -1.04 11.15
N ALA A 270 4.85 -0.03 10.88
CA ALA A 270 4.53 0.99 9.88
C ALA A 270 4.39 0.38 8.47
N ASP A 271 5.31 -0.51 8.09
CA ASP A 271 5.22 -1.24 6.83
C ASP A 271 3.98 -2.14 6.77
N ASP A 272 3.60 -2.75 7.90
CA ASP A 272 2.41 -3.59 7.97
C ASP A 272 1.12 -2.79 7.80
N ILE A 273 1.03 -1.58 8.36
CA ILE A 273 -0.10 -0.68 8.14
C ILE A 273 -0.18 -0.24 6.67
N LEU A 274 0.97 0.07 6.03
CA LEU A 274 1.00 0.38 4.60
C LEU A 274 0.47 -0.81 3.76
N ARG A 275 0.91 -2.02 4.08
CA ARG A 275 0.44 -3.26 3.45
C ARG A 275 -1.06 -3.45 3.66
N GLN A 276 -1.55 -3.34 4.88
CA GLN A 276 -2.98 -3.49 5.19
C GLN A 276 -3.82 -2.43 4.47
N GLY A 277 -3.31 -1.21 4.35
CA GLY A 277 -4.01 -0.14 3.66
C GLY A 277 -4.15 -0.34 2.16
N ILE A 278 -3.08 -0.78 1.50
CA ILE A 278 -3.13 -1.12 0.07
C ILE A 278 -4.00 -2.36 -0.14
N ARG A 279 -3.80 -3.41 0.67
CA ARG A 279 -4.57 -4.65 0.62
C ARG A 279 -6.08 -4.41 0.78
N GLY A 280 -6.46 -3.57 1.74
CA GLY A 280 -7.86 -3.26 2.02
C GLY A 280 -8.61 -2.65 0.84
N ILE A 281 -7.91 -1.95 -0.07
CA ILE A 281 -8.50 -1.37 -1.29
C ILE A 281 -8.36 -2.34 -2.45
N SER A 282 -7.18 -2.93 -2.63
CA SER A 282 -6.91 -3.82 -3.76
C SER A 282 -7.79 -5.06 -3.70
N ASP A 283 -7.98 -5.66 -2.52
CA ASP A 283 -8.72 -6.91 -2.37
C ASP A 283 -10.21 -6.73 -2.77
N ILE A 284 -10.78 -5.55 -2.57
CA ILE A 284 -12.16 -5.22 -2.99
C ILE A 284 -12.30 -5.30 -4.53
N ILE A 285 -11.23 -4.98 -5.25
CA ILE A 285 -11.21 -4.86 -6.72
C ILE A 285 -10.72 -6.15 -7.37
N THR A 286 -9.66 -6.77 -6.84
CA THR A 286 -8.92 -7.85 -7.51
C THR A 286 -9.34 -9.24 -7.04
N VAL A 287 -9.88 -9.37 -5.83
CA VAL A 287 -10.29 -10.66 -5.28
C VAL A 287 -11.79 -10.80 -5.46
N PRO A 288 -12.27 -11.81 -6.21
CA PRO A 288 -13.70 -12.09 -6.31
C PRO A 288 -14.28 -12.32 -4.91
N GLY A 289 -15.08 -11.36 -4.46
CA GLY A 289 -15.75 -11.40 -3.16
C GLY A 289 -17.12 -12.07 -3.20
N LEU A 290 -17.76 -12.18 -2.03
CA LEU A 290 -19.18 -12.51 -1.93
C LEU A 290 -20.06 -11.38 -2.49
N VAL A 291 -19.57 -10.14 -2.33
CA VAL A 291 -20.12 -8.93 -2.92
C VAL A 291 -18.99 -8.29 -3.71
N ASN A 292 -19.09 -8.38 -5.04
CA ASN A 292 -18.10 -7.81 -5.92
C ASN A 292 -18.42 -6.34 -6.14
N VAL A 293 -17.48 -5.46 -5.80
CA VAL A 293 -17.56 -4.03 -6.10
C VAL A 293 -16.87 -3.80 -7.43
N ASP A 294 -17.42 -2.92 -8.27
CA ASP A 294 -16.76 -2.59 -9.52
C ASP A 294 -15.68 -1.49 -9.32
N PHE A 295 -14.75 -1.40 -10.28
CA PHE A 295 -13.71 -0.37 -10.20
C PHE A 295 -14.29 1.06 -10.34
N ALA A 296 -15.44 1.22 -10.99
CA ALA A 296 -16.06 2.52 -11.22
C ALA A 296 -16.62 3.13 -9.93
N ASP A 297 -17.16 2.31 -9.04
CA ASP A 297 -17.62 2.67 -7.70
C ASP A 297 -16.42 3.18 -6.89
N VAL A 298 -15.34 2.40 -6.81
CA VAL A 298 -14.12 2.79 -6.09
C VAL A 298 -13.53 4.08 -6.65
N ARG A 299 -13.46 4.20 -7.98
CA ARG A 299 -13.02 5.43 -8.65
C ARG A 299 -13.91 6.61 -8.27
N THR A 300 -15.22 6.45 -8.21
CA THR A 300 -16.16 7.54 -7.88
C THR A 300 -15.92 8.11 -6.48
N ILE A 301 -15.58 7.27 -5.50
CA ILE A 301 -15.28 7.74 -4.14
C ILE A 301 -13.86 8.29 -4.02
N MET A 302 -12.87 7.65 -4.64
CA MET A 302 -11.46 7.97 -4.44
C MET A 302 -10.92 9.04 -5.40
N GLN A 303 -11.58 9.29 -6.52
CA GLN A 303 -11.15 10.31 -7.47
C GLN A 303 -11.36 11.71 -6.89
N ASN A 304 -10.28 12.50 -6.81
CA ASN A 304 -10.26 13.84 -6.21
C ASN A 304 -10.80 13.93 -4.76
N ALA A 305 -10.75 12.83 -4.00
CA ALA A 305 -11.24 12.81 -2.62
C ALA A 305 -10.37 13.63 -1.66
N GLY A 306 -9.11 13.90 -2.04
CA GLY A 306 -8.18 14.69 -1.26
C GLY A 306 -7.62 13.90 -0.09
N SER A 307 -7.65 14.46 1.13
CA SER A 307 -7.14 13.77 2.31
C SER A 307 -8.14 12.73 2.82
N SER A 308 -7.63 11.57 3.18
CA SER A 308 -8.40 10.41 3.64
C SER A 308 -7.77 9.80 4.89
N LEU A 309 -8.60 9.12 5.67
CA LEU A 309 -8.21 8.44 6.91
C LEU A 309 -8.48 6.95 6.78
N MET A 310 -7.73 6.15 7.54
CA MET A 310 -7.80 4.71 7.52
C MET A 310 -8.00 4.17 8.94
N GLY A 311 -8.91 3.22 9.09
CA GLY A 311 -9.11 2.45 10.31
C GLY A 311 -9.01 0.97 10.01
N ILE A 312 -8.31 0.22 10.86
CA ILE A 312 -8.22 -1.24 10.74
C ILE A 312 -8.59 -1.85 12.08
N GLY A 313 -9.44 -2.87 12.04
CA GLY A 313 -9.90 -3.60 13.21
C GLY A 313 -9.89 -5.09 12.96
N ILE A 314 -9.34 -5.84 13.91
CA ILE A 314 -9.28 -7.30 13.85
C ILE A 314 -9.90 -7.83 15.15
N ALA A 315 -10.70 -8.88 15.05
CA ALA A 315 -11.24 -9.56 16.22
C ALA A 315 -11.54 -11.04 15.96
N THR A 316 -11.72 -11.79 17.04
CA THR A 316 -12.01 -13.22 17.07
C THR A 316 -13.14 -13.52 18.06
N GLY A 317 -13.71 -14.72 18.00
CA GLY A 317 -14.82 -15.12 18.89
C GLY A 317 -16.21 -14.87 18.31
N LYS A 318 -17.24 -14.94 19.17
CA LYS A 318 -18.67 -14.96 18.74
C LYS A 318 -19.17 -13.63 18.19
N SER A 319 -18.61 -12.52 18.67
CA SER A 319 -18.93 -11.15 18.25
C SER A 319 -17.86 -10.53 17.36
N ARG A 320 -16.99 -11.36 16.75
CA ARG A 320 -15.78 -10.90 16.03
C ARG A 320 -16.05 -9.83 14.98
N ALA A 321 -17.10 -9.93 14.17
CA ALA A 321 -17.37 -8.92 13.14
C ALA A 321 -17.79 -7.57 13.75
N ARG A 322 -18.63 -7.62 14.79
CA ARG A 322 -19.06 -6.46 15.56
C ARG A 322 -17.85 -5.77 16.23
N ASP A 323 -17.02 -6.56 16.89
CA ASP A 323 -15.86 -6.07 17.63
C ASP A 323 -14.77 -5.57 16.66
N ALA A 324 -14.58 -6.21 15.51
CA ALA A 324 -13.68 -5.73 14.46
C ALA A 324 -14.13 -4.37 13.91
N ALA A 325 -15.44 -4.16 13.71
CA ALA A 325 -15.96 -2.88 13.25
C ALA A 325 -15.70 -1.77 14.28
N LEU A 326 -15.97 -2.04 15.56
CA LEU A 326 -15.67 -1.11 16.65
C LEU A 326 -14.16 -0.79 16.72
N ASN A 327 -13.30 -1.80 16.64
CA ASN A 327 -11.86 -1.62 16.64
C ASN A 327 -11.38 -0.78 15.44
N ALA A 328 -11.97 -0.97 14.26
CA ALA A 328 -11.64 -0.20 13.06
C ALA A 328 -11.98 1.28 13.24
N ILE A 329 -13.17 1.57 13.78
CA ILE A 329 -13.64 2.94 14.04
C ILE A 329 -12.84 3.63 15.15
N GLN A 330 -12.48 2.88 16.19
CA GLN A 330 -11.68 3.36 17.33
C GLN A 330 -10.17 3.35 17.03
N SER A 331 -9.78 3.04 15.80
CA SER A 331 -8.37 2.96 15.43
C SER A 331 -7.68 4.31 15.66
N PRO A 332 -6.48 4.34 16.26
CA PRO A 332 -5.69 5.57 16.42
C PRO A 332 -5.35 6.30 15.10
N LEU A 333 -5.54 5.62 13.97
CA LEU A 333 -5.32 6.14 12.62
C LEU A 333 -6.55 6.91 12.08
N LEU A 334 -7.72 6.79 12.71
CA LEU A 334 -8.91 7.62 12.47
C LEU A 334 -8.96 8.75 13.50
N ASP A 335 -8.07 9.73 13.38
CA ASP A 335 -7.81 10.77 14.38
C ASP A 335 -8.88 11.89 14.44
N ILE A 336 -10.17 11.53 14.44
CA ILE A 336 -11.41 12.32 14.59
C ILE A 336 -12.20 12.54 13.27
N GLY A 337 -13.36 11.88 13.18
CA GLY A 337 -14.50 12.40 12.41
C GLY A 337 -15.04 11.53 11.28
N ILE A 338 -15.16 10.20 11.42
CA ILE A 338 -15.83 9.35 10.40
C ILE A 338 -17.24 9.89 10.07
N GLU A 339 -17.90 10.52 11.05
CA GLU A 339 -19.21 11.17 10.95
C GLU A 339 -19.26 12.25 9.86
N ARG A 340 -18.11 12.81 9.47
CA ARG A 340 -18.00 13.91 8.48
C ARG A 340 -17.53 13.44 7.10
N ALA A 341 -17.22 12.15 6.95
CA ALA A 341 -16.77 11.61 5.69
C ALA A 341 -17.95 11.56 4.70
N THR A 342 -17.76 12.08 3.49
CA THR A 342 -18.80 12.03 2.44
C THR A 342 -18.70 10.77 1.59
N GLY A 343 -17.59 10.04 1.68
CA GLY A 343 -17.36 8.81 0.95
C GLY A 343 -16.61 7.81 1.82
N ILE A 344 -17.09 6.58 1.90
CA ILE A 344 -16.54 5.54 2.75
C ILE A 344 -16.38 4.27 1.93
N VAL A 345 -15.18 3.71 1.96
CA VAL A 345 -14.88 2.40 1.40
C VAL A 345 -14.52 1.49 2.57
N TRP A 346 -15.21 0.36 2.71
CA TRP A 346 -14.85 -0.62 3.72
C TRP A 346 -14.87 -2.04 3.17
N ASN A 347 -13.95 -2.84 3.69
CA ASN A 347 -13.81 -4.25 3.36
C ASN A 347 -13.92 -5.07 4.63
N ILE A 348 -14.65 -6.19 4.55
CA ILE A 348 -14.61 -7.26 5.56
C ILE A 348 -13.93 -8.49 4.98
N THR A 349 -12.88 -8.96 5.65
CA THR A 349 -12.19 -10.20 5.31
C THR A 349 -12.36 -11.20 6.43
N GLY A 350 -12.82 -12.41 6.10
CA GLY A 350 -12.96 -13.51 7.05
C GLY A 350 -12.73 -14.87 6.39
N GLY A 351 -12.69 -15.92 7.19
CA GLY A 351 -12.61 -17.29 6.67
C GLY A 351 -13.88 -17.77 5.98
N ASN A 352 -13.88 -19.03 5.54
CA ASN A 352 -15.08 -19.70 4.99
C ASN A 352 -16.25 -19.79 5.99
N ASP A 353 -15.97 -19.50 7.26
CA ASP A 353 -16.91 -19.43 8.37
C ASP A 353 -17.52 -18.03 8.56
N LEU A 354 -17.19 -17.04 7.72
CA LEU A 354 -17.82 -15.73 7.75
C LEU A 354 -19.29 -15.81 7.33
N THR A 355 -20.18 -15.38 8.22
CA THR A 355 -21.63 -15.46 7.99
C THR A 355 -22.24 -14.13 7.57
N LEU A 356 -23.38 -14.18 6.87
CA LEU A 356 -24.15 -12.97 6.53
C LEU A 356 -24.59 -12.18 7.78
N TYR A 357 -24.90 -12.87 8.89
CA TYR A 357 -25.27 -12.21 10.15
C TYR A 357 -24.13 -11.37 10.71
N GLU A 358 -22.90 -11.90 10.65
CA GLU A 358 -21.70 -11.18 11.07
C GLU A 358 -21.42 -9.95 10.20
N VAL A 359 -21.55 -10.11 8.88
CA VAL A 359 -21.43 -9.00 7.92
C VAL A 359 -22.46 -7.89 8.22
N ASN A 360 -23.73 -8.26 8.43
CA ASN A 360 -24.78 -7.30 8.74
C ASN A 360 -24.53 -6.57 10.07
N ALA A 361 -24.10 -7.30 11.10
CA ALA A 361 -23.78 -6.70 12.41
C ALA A 361 -22.61 -5.70 12.35
N ALA A 362 -21.62 -5.95 11.48
CA ALA A 362 -20.54 -5.00 11.22
C ALA A 362 -21.04 -3.76 10.46
N ALA A 363 -21.88 -3.98 9.43
CA ALA A 363 -22.44 -2.90 8.61
C ALA A 363 -23.31 -1.94 9.44
N GLU A 364 -24.16 -2.46 10.33
CA GLU A 364 -25.00 -1.64 11.22
C GLU A 364 -24.17 -0.64 12.05
N ILE A 365 -23.05 -1.09 12.65
CA ILE A 365 -22.18 -0.21 13.44
C ILE A 365 -21.57 0.89 12.59
N ILE A 366 -21.07 0.52 11.41
CA ILE A 366 -20.42 1.49 10.53
C ILE A 366 -21.47 2.50 10.05
N TYR A 367 -22.68 2.05 9.70
CA TYR A 367 -23.72 2.90 9.13
C TYR A 367 -24.34 3.84 10.17
N ASP A 368 -24.40 3.44 11.44
CA ASP A 368 -24.90 4.28 12.53
C ASP A 368 -24.00 5.49 12.85
N LEU A 369 -22.72 5.43 12.47
CA LEU A 369 -21.71 6.43 12.84
C LEU A 369 -21.31 7.36 11.68
N VAL A 370 -21.83 7.13 10.49
CA VAL A 370 -21.46 7.89 9.28
C VAL A 370 -22.57 8.84 8.89
N ASP A 371 -22.25 9.86 8.08
CA ASP A 371 -23.29 10.75 7.55
C ASP A 371 -24.31 9.91 6.74
N PRO A 372 -25.63 10.04 6.98
CA PRO A 372 -26.65 9.31 6.22
C PRO A 372 -26.63 9.56 4.71
N ASN A 373 -25.99 10.64 4.27
CA ASN A 373 -25.80 11.00 2.87
C ASN A 373 -24.42 10.62 2.33
N ALA A 374 -23.57 9.97 3.13
CA ALA A 374 -22.28 9.49 2.67
C ALA A 374 -22.48 8.40 1.61
N ASN A 375 -21.64 8.41 0.57
CA ASN A 375 -21.57 7.29 -0.36
C ASN A 375 -20.77 6.15 0.29
N LEU A 376 -21.35 4.96 0.36
CA LEU A 376 -20.75 3.80 1.04
C LEU A 376 -20.51 2.66 0.05
N ILE A 377 -19.26 2.21 -0.02
CA ILE A 377 -18.84 1.04 -0.77
C ILE A 377 -18.45 -0.06 0.20
N PHE A 378 -19.02 -1.24 -0.02
CA PHE A 378 -18.84 -2.42 0.80
C PHE A 378 -18.27 -3.58 -0.02
N GLY A 379 -17.10 -4.09 0.39
CA GLY A 379 -16.53 -5.33 -0.11
C GLY A 379 -16.53 -6.43 0.95
N ALA A 380 -16.72 -7.68 0.52
CA ALA A 380 -16.62 -8.87 1.37
C ALA A 380 -15.74 -9.94 0.73
N VAL A 381 -14.61 -10.23 1.37
CA VAL A 381 -13.59 -11.15 0.84
C VAL A 381 -13.44 -12.36 1.75
N ILE A 382 -13.35 -13.55 1.14
CA ILE A 382 -13.09 -14.80 1.85
C ILE A 382 -11.61 -15.14 1.74
N ASP A 383 -10.92 -15.14 2.88
CA ASP A 383 -9.55 -15.58 3.02
C ASP A 383 -9.50 -16.80 3.95
N PRO A 384 -9.27 -18.02 3.43
CA PRO A 384 -9.22 -19.24 4.23
C PRO A 384 -8.19 -19.20 5.38
N SER A 385 -7.17 -18.34 5.29
CA SER A 385 -6.16 -18.17 6.35
C SER A 385 -6.72 -17.47 7.60
N LEU A 386 -7.85 -16.77 7.49
CA LEU A 386 -8.50 -16.04 8.57
C LEU A 386 -9.65 -16.82 9.25
N SER A 387 -9.65 -18.16 9.17
CA SER A 387 -10.65 -18.98 9.87
C SER A 387 -10.70 -18.66 11.38
N GLY A 388 -11.89 -18.36 11.91
CA GLY A 388 -12.07 -17.93 13.30
C GLY A 388 -11.74 -16.46 13.59
N GLN A 389 -11.33 -15.68 12.58
CA GLN A 389 -10.98 -14.26 12.69
C GLN A 389 -11.74 -13.42 11.65
N VAL A 390 -12.01 -12.16 11.97
CA VAL A 390 -12.50 -11.16 11.03
C VAL A 390 -11.60 -9.93 11.09
N SER A 391 -11.24 -9.42 9.91
CA SER A 391 -10.52 -8.17 9.72
C SER A 391 -11.40 -7.20 8.95
N ILE A 392 -11.53 -5.97 9.43
CA ILE A 392 -12.23 -4.89 8.75
C ILE A 392 -11.23 -3.77 8.47
N THR A 393 -11.19 -3.33 7.22
CA THR A 393 -10.45 -2.14 6.80
C THR A 393 -11.44 -1.09 6.34
N LEU A 394 -11.34 0.10 6.89
CA LEU A 394 -12.23 1.23 6.66
C LEU A 394 -11.40 2.41 6.14
N ILE A 395 -11.84 3.02 5.05
CA ILE A 395 -11.22 4.20 4.46
C ILE A 395 -12.30 5.26 4.32
N ALA A 396 -12.09 6.36 5.04
CA ALA A 396 -12.97 7.50 5.05
C ALA A 396 -12.35 8.62 4.21
N THR A 397 -13.15 9.21 3.33
CA THR A 397 -12.72 10.20 2.33
C THR A 397 -13.68 11.39 2.30
N GLY A 398 -13.26 12.48 1.63
CA GLY A 398 -14.15 13.63 1.40
C GLY A 398 -14.40 14.47 2.65
N PHE A 399 -13.43 14.57 3.56
CA PHE A 399 -13.52 15.48 4.69
C PHE A 399 -13.57 16.94 4.20
N LYS A 400 -14.68 17.62 4.48
CA LYS A 400 -14.83 19.06 4.18
C LYS A 400 -13.71 19.84 4.85
N ARG A 401 -12.96 20.58 4.04
CA ARG A 401 -11.83 21.42 4.46
C ARG A 401 -12.32 22.46 5.48
N GLN A 402 -11.66 22.54 6.63
CA GLN A 402 -12.04 23.48 7.69
C GLN A 402 -11.57 24.94 7.41
N ASP A 403 -10.99 25.23 6.24
CA ASP A 403 -10.16 26.43 6.03
C ASP A 403 -10.74 27.54 5.11
N GLU A 404 -12.05 27.61 4.86
CA GLU A 404 -12.59 28.74 4.05
C GLU A 404 -13.77 29.54 4.64
N THR A 405 -14.19 29.30 5.90
CA THR A 405 -15.34 30.03 6.48
C THR A 405 -15.04 31.09 7.54
N ASP A 406 -13.77 31.31 7.95
CA ASP A 406 -13.45 32.36 8.94
C ASP A 406 -12.81 33.64 8.35
N GLY A 407 -12.77 33.78 7.01
CA GLY A 407 -12.11 34.91 6.33
C GLY A 407 -13.03 35.93 5.64
N ARG A 408 -14.36 35.70 5.55
CA ARG A 408 -15.27 36.56 4.76
C ARG A 408 -16.58 36.86 5.48
N ALA A 409 -16.50 37.55 6.62
CA ALA A 409 -17.65 38.24 7.20
C ALA A 409 -17.22 39.49 7.97
N SER A 410 -16.82 40.54 7.24
CA SER A 410 -16.92 41.93 7.71
C SER A 410 -16.83 42.91 6.53
N LYS A 411 -17.84 42.87 5.66
CA LYS A 411 -18.22 44.04 4.85
C LYS A 411 -19.67 44.39 5.15
N GLY A 412 -19.83 45.46 5.90
CA GLY A 412 -21.06 46.18 6.22
C GLY A 412 -20.72 47.06 7.42
N GLY A 413 -20.72 48.38 7.39
CA GLY A 413 -21.22 49.35 6.44
C GLY A 413 -21.63 50.53 7.32
N LEU A 414 -20.89 51.63 7.31
CA LEU A 414 -21.34 52.88 7.93
C LEU A 414 -21.00 54.03 6.97
N GLN A 415 -22.06 54.62 6.40
CA GLN A 415 -22.05 55.93 5.74
C GLN A 415 -21.73 57.00 6.79
N ILE A 416 -20.88 58.00 6.46
CA ILE A 416 -21.10 59.45 6.74
C ILE A 416 -20.26 60.30 5.76
N GLY A 417 -20.93 61.13 4.96
CA GLY A 417 -20.71 62.59 4.80
C GLY A 417 -19.46 63.15 4.12
N GLU A 418 -19.68 63.92 3.05
CA GLU A 418 -18.76 64.85 2.38
C GLU A 418 -18.23 65.98 3.28
N GLY A 419 -17.01 66.49 3.00
CA GLY A 419 -16.54 67.77 3.56
C GLY A 419 -15.02 68.05 3.47
N ASN A 420 -14.60 68.63 2.34
CA ASN A 420 -13.57 69.67 2.14
C ASN A 420 -12.29 69.77 3.04
N GLY A 421 -11.10 69.78 2.40
CA GLY A 421 -10.01 70.72 2.75
C GLY A 421 -8.70 70.19 3.38
N MET A 422 -7.59 70.47 2.66
CA MET A 422 -6.34 71.05 3.20
C MET A 422 -5.21 70.13 3.78
N THR A 423 -4.15 70.00 2.96
CA THR A 423 -2.69 70.05 3.25
C THR A 423 -1.95 68.95 4.03
N ARG A 424 -0.83 68.53 3.41
CA ARG A 424 0.26 67.70 3.92
C ARG A 424 1.07 68.36 5.05
N ARG A 425 1.43 67.58 6.09
CA ARG A 425 2.83 67.32 6.57
C ARG A 425 2.85 66.35 7.77
N PRO A 426 3.93 65.56 7.98
CA PRO A 426 4.02 64.58 9.07
C PRO A 426 4.67 65.17 10.33
N VAL A 427 4.26 64.69 11.51
CA VAL A 427 4.94 64.92 12.79
C VAL A 427 5.11 63.57 13.50
N SER A 428 6.30 63.41 14.07
CA SER A 428 6.83 62.26 14.77
C SER A 428 6.51 62.24 16.26
N THR A 429 6.72 61.05 16.84
CA THR A 429 7.19 60.70 18.20
C THR A 429 6.16 60.21 19.23
N GLU A 430 6.63 59.15 19.95
CA GLU A 430 6.16 58.56 21.22
C GLU A 430 4.97 57.59 21.11
N GLY A 431 5.01 56.33 21.56
CA GLY A 431 5.85 55.69 22.58
C GLY A 431 4.92 54.94 23.54
N SER A 432 4.37 53.78 23.15
CA SER A 432 3.53 52.95 24.03
C SER A 432 4.22 51.63 24.37
N VAL A 433 4.73 51.59 25.59
CA VAL A 433 5.25 50.40 26.29
C VAL A 433 4.10 49.41 26.47
N VAL A 434 4.25 48.18 25.96
CA VAL A 434 3.37 47.06 26.30
C VAL A 434 3.95 46.39 27.54
N GLU A 435 3.20 46.41 28.64
CA GLU A 435 3.61 45.83 29.92
C GLU A 435 3.48 44.30 29.88
N ILE A 436 4.58 43.58 30.08
CA ILE A 436 4.61 42.12 30.07
C ILE A 436 4.21 41.60 31.47
N PRO A 437 3.20 40.71 31.57
CA PRO A 437 2.76 40.12 32.84
C PRO A 437 3.87 39.39 33.61
N GLU A 438 3.80 39.47 34.93
CA GLU A 438 4.87 39.12 35.87
C GLU A 438 5.33 37.65 35.79
N PHE A 439 4.46 36.74 35.34
CA PHE A 439 4.77 35.31 35.19
C PHE A 439 5.68 34.98 33.99
N LEU A 440 5.88 35.90 33.04
CA LEU A 440 6.73 35.71 31.85
C LEU A 440 8.19 36.18 32.04
N ARG A 441 8.54 36.71 33.23
CA ARG A 441 9.93 37.12 33.53
C ARG A 441 10.77 35.89 33.92
N LYS A 442 11.54 35.35 32.95
CA LYS A 442 12.53 34.28 33.21
C LYS A 442 13.63 34.75 34.17
N LYS A 443 13.81 34.05 35.30
CA LYS A 443 14.97 34.20 36.20
C LYS A 443 16.27 33.81 35.48
N SER A 444 17.25 34.71 35.41
CA SER A 444 18.62 34.42 35.00
C SER A 444 19.41 33.75 36.14
N PRO A 445 20.42 32.89 35.85
CA PRO A 445 21.18 32.19 36.88
C PRO A 445 22.22 33.10 37.56
N SER A 446 22.41 32.92 38.87
CA SER A 446 23.34 33.70 39.69
C SER A 446 24.80 33.42 39.35
N ARG A 447 25.59 34.48 39.14
CA ARG A 447 27.06 34.43 39.11
C ARG A 447 27.60 34.19 40.53
N TYR A 448 28.46 33.18 40.69
CA TYR A 448 29.30 33.02 41.88
C TYR A 448 30.40 34.10 41.91
N PRO A 449 30.82 34.58 43.10
CA PRO A 449 31.99 35.44 43.23
C PRO A 449 33.29 34.63 43.24
N ARG A 450 34.33 35.18 42.62
CA ARG A 450 35.72 34.72 42.77
C ARG A 450 36.25 35.14 44.15
N ASN A 451 36.94 34.22 44.81
CA ASN A 451 38.18 34.47 45.54
C ASN A 451 39.10 33.29 45.33
#